data_AF-A0A954KNW5-F1
#
_entry.id   AF-A0A954KNW5-F1
#
_cell.length_a   1.000
_cell.length_b   1.000
_cell.length_c   1.000
_cell.angle_alpha   90.00
_cell.angle_beta   90.00
_cell.angle_gamma   90.00
#
_symmetry.space_group_name_H-M   'P 1'
#
loop_
_entity.id
_entity.type
_entity.pdbx_description
1 polymer ?
#
loop_
_entity_poly.entity_id
_entity_poly.type
_entity_poly.pdbx_seq_one_letter_code
_entity_poly.pdbx_strand_id
1 'polypeptide(L)'
;ISTAVQEKLLDESQMVRTLAIANGIRMLSDSMTEGVMKVIMSLQGNELGFRTDKDDRGGYDMETVRQCALRALLHGAHLIENEFNIIAGRMYLTQSYFIRRCRQWPGVNDVQITLDAPDGEGVPRDKNLEFRLGGEASCTIDGRQIIVEARLRDNVDSRIVVRAFNNATALDGAMGKAKKRLAQRLFERLSGIVVDDENDGGATVTVKAPSRIEEQAASSSTNEPEVAEGEPEFVTAWRNEFRGCPPEVSPVCKKILEAWKSRDQKQLDAAHEESKSIPDGLKQRTKWVDRLRIFAEAVIDDWSKNPE
;
A
#
# COMPACT_ATOMS: atom_id res chain seq x y z
N ILE A 1 11.60 -30.27 8.51
CA ILE A 1 12.84 -29.51 8.20
C ILE A 1 13.40 -29.01 9.53
N SER A 2 14.65 -29.30 9.88
CA SER A 2 15.28 -28.88 11.15
C SER A 2 15.17 -27.37 11.32
N THR A 3 14.93 -26.89 12.55
CA THR A 3 14.82 -25.45 12.89
C THR A 3 16.03 -24.65 12.39
N ALA A 4 17.23 -25.26 12.38
CA ALA A 4 18.45 -24.65 11.84
C ALA A 4 18.44 -24.50 10.31
N VAL A 5 17.75 -25.41 9.60
CA VAL A 5 17.57 -25.31 8.15
C VAL A 5 16.49 -24.28 7.82
N GLN A 6 15.44 -24.17 8.65
CA GLN A 6 14.44 -23.10 8.53
C GLN A 6 15.05 -21.71 8.81
N GLU A 7 15.88 -21.56 9.85
CA GLU A 7 16.61 -20.31 10.13
C GLU A 7 17.57 -19.95 9.00
N LYS A 8 18.31 -20.92 8.46
CA LYS A 8 19.25 -20.66 7.36
C LYS A 8 18.56 -20.31 6.05
N LEU A 9 17.43 -20.95 5.74
CA LEU A 9 16.57 -20.60 4.59
C LEU A 9 15.92 -19.22 4.78
N LEU A 10 15.52 -18.86 6.00
CA LEU A 10 15.00 -17.53 6.33
C LEU A 10 16.10 -16.46 6.18
N ASP A 11 17.34 -16.74 6.59
CA ASP A 11 18.48 -15.82 6.48
C ASP A 11 18.94 -15.62 5.03
N GLU A 12 18.99 -16.70 4.24
CA GLU A 12 19.21 -16.63 2.78
C GLU A 12 18.11 -15.81 2.09
N SER A 13 16.85 -15.98 2.51
CA SER A 13 15.71 -15.18 2.02
C SER A 13 15.82 -13.69 2.40
N GLN A 14 16.29 -13.38 3.62
CA GLN A 14 16.52 -12.01 4.06
C GLN A 14 17.65 -11.35 3.29
N MET A 15 18.77 -12.05 3.08
CA MET A 15 19.90 -11.53 2.31
C MET A 15 19.51 -11.24 0.86
N VAL A 16 18.79 -12.16 0.21
CA VAL A 16 18.27 -11.94 -1.17
C VAL A 16 17.34 -10.73 -1.21
N ARG A 17 16.42 -10.58 -0.23
CA ARG A 17 15.57 -9.40 -0.11
C ARG A 17 16.37 -8.11 0.08
N THR A 18 17.38 -8.12 0.95
CA THR A 18 18.26 -6.98 1.17
C THR A 18 18.98 -6.57 -0.12
N LEU A 19 19.56 -7.54 -0.84
CA LEU A 19 20.25 -7.27 -2.10
C LEU A 19 19.31 -6.77 -3.19
N ALA A 20 18.08 -7.31 -3.26
CA ALA A 20 17.05 -6.85 -4.20
C ALA A 20 16.65 -5.40 -3.91
N ILE A 21 16.41 -5.05 -2.64
CA ILE A 21 16.09 -3.68 -2.22
C ILE A 21 17.27 -2.75 -2.51
N ALA A 22 18.50 -3.13 -2.14
CA ALA A 22 19.68 -2.32 -2.37
C ALA A 22 19.94 -2.06 -3.86
N ASN A 23 19.77 -3.07 -4.71
CA ASN A 23 19.86 -2.89 -6.17
C ASN A 23 18.75 -1.99 -6.70
N GLY A 24 17.51 -2.15 -6.23
CA GLY A 24 16.40 -1.27 -6.61
C GLY A 24 16.65 0.20 -6.24
N ILE A 25 17.12 0.45 -5.02
CA ILE A 25 17.51 1.79 -4.55
C ILE A 25 18.62 2.37 -5.43
N ARG A 26 19.66 1.58 -5.72
CA ARG A 26 20.77 2.00 -6.58
C ARG A 26 20.29 2.34 -8.00
N MET A 27 19.55 1.45 -8.64
CA MET A 27 19.04 1.68 -10.00
C MET A 27 18.14 2.92 -10.07
N LEU A 28 17.28 3.11 -9.07
CA LEU A 28 16.42 4.27 -9.01
C LEU A 28 17.24 5.55 -8.80
N SER A 29 18.22 5.54 -7.90
CA SER A 29 19.14 6.67 -7.68
C SER A 29 19.96 6.99 -8.94
N ASP A 30 20.48 5.98 -9.63
CA ASP A 30 21.26 6.13 -10.87
C ASP A 30 20.39 6.71 -12.01
N SER A 31 19.09 6.39 -12.02
CA SER A 31 18.14 6.96 -12.99
C SER A 31 17.87 8.46 -12.76
N MET A 32 18.10 8.96 -11.54
CA MET A 32 17.94 10.37 -11.15
C MET A 32 19.17 11.20 -11.54
N THR A 33 19.48 11.17 -12.84
CA THR A 33 20.56 11.95 -13.45
C THR A 33 20.38 13.46 -13.22
N GLU A 34 21.43 14.25 -13.41
CA GLU A 34 21.37 15.70 -13.26
C GLU A 34 20.24 16.34 -14.10
N GLY A 35 20.04 15.86 -15.33
CA GLY A 35 18.96 16.34 -16.21
C GLY A 35 17.57 16.05 -15.66
N VAL A 36 17.33 14.83 -15.17
CA VAL A 36 16.06 14.46 -14.52
C VAL A 36 15.86 15.28 -13.24
N MET A 37 16.92 15.45 -12.45
CA MET A 37 16.84 16.22 -11.22
C MET A 37 16.53 17.69 -11.48
N LYS A 38 17.01 18.31 -12.56
CA LYS A 38 16.62 19.69 -12.91
C LYS A 38 15.11 19.82 -13.13
N VAL A 39 14.47 18.80 -13.70
CA VAL A 39 13.00 18.77 -13.87
C VAL A 39 12.31 18.55 -12.52
N ILE A 40 12.80 17.62 -11.68
CA ILE A 40 12.22 17.41 -10.34
C ILE A 40 12.36 18.67 -9.47
N MET A 41 13.49 19.36 -9.56
CA MET A 41 13.75 20.60 -8.81
C MET A 41 12.78 21.72 -9.19
N SER A 42 12.28 21.77 -10.43
CA SER A 42 11.27 22.77 -10.82
C SER A 42 9.89 22.51 -10.23
N LEU A 43 9.65 21.31 -9.68
CA LEU A 43 8.43 20.95 -8.97
C LEU A 43 8.46 21.37 -7.50
N GLN A 44 9.62 21.77 -6.97
CA GLN A 44 9.76 22.22 -5.58
C GLN A 44 9.04 23.55 -5.34
N GLY A 45 8.41 23.67 -4.18
CA GLY A 45 7.82 24.90 -3.68
C GLY A 45 6.48 25.28 -4.28
N ASN A 46 5.75 24.30 -4.84
CA ASN A 46 4.41 24.52 -5.35
C ASN A 46 3.50 23.30 -5.14
N GLU A 47 2.18 23.51 -5.21
CA GLU A 47 1.17 22.48 -4.97
C GLU A 47 1.05 21.44 -6.10
N LEU A 48 1.48 21.76 -7.32
CA LEU A 48 1.45 20.80 -8.44
C LEU A 48 2.59 19.78 -8.32
N GLY A 49 3.69 20.18 -7.68
CA GLY A 49 4.82 19.34 -7.35
C GLY A 49 4.79 18.90 -5.89
N PHE A 50 5.68 19.48 -5.09
CA PHE A 50 5.78 19.28 -3.65
C PHE A 50 6.16 20.57 -2.91
N ARG A 51 5.68 20.72 -1.68
CA ARG A 51 6.01 21.87 -0.82
C ARG A 51 7.21 21.59 0.08
N THR A 52 7.84 22.67 0.52
CA THR A 52 8.91 22.62 1.50
C THR A 52 8.76 23.68 2.58
N ASP A 53 9.46 23.51 3.70
CA ASP A 53 9.58 24.55 4.74
C ASP A 53 10.60 25.66 4.38
N LYS A 54 11.12 25.65 3.14
CA LYS A 54 12.05 26.65 2.60
C LYS A 54 11.57 27.27 1.28
N ASP A 55 10.28 27.20 0.99
CA ASP A 55 9.70 27.71 -0.26
C ASP A 55 9.97 29.22 -0.44
N ASP A 56 10.04 29.98 0.66
CA ASP A 56 10.39 31.40 0.71
C ASP A 56 11.89 31.69 0.52
N ARG A 57 12.74 30.66 0.56
CA ARG A 57 14.22 30.74 0.55
C ARG A 57 14.85 30.01 -0.63
N GLY A 58 14.06 29.71 -1.66
CA GLY A 58 14.53 29.01 -2.86
C GLY A 58 14.60 27.48 -2.72
N GLY A 59 14.05 26.93 -1.63
CA GLY A 59 13.94 25.49 -1.40
C GLY A 59 15.23 24.81 -0.93
N TYR A 60 15.27 23.49 -1.08
CA TYR A 60 16.42 22.64 -0.79
C TYR A 60 17.32 22.44 -2.01
N ASP A 61 18.57 22.05 -1.74
CA ASP A 61 19.54 21.68 -2.77
C ASP A 61 19.19 20.36 -3.47
N MET A 62 19.82 20.13 -4.62
CA MET A 62 19.54 18.96 -5.47
C MET A 62 19.76 17.63 -4.76
N GLU A 63 20.79 17.51 -3.89
CA GLU A 63 21.08 16.25 -3.21
C GLU A 63 20.02 15.96 -2.15
N THR A 64 19.63 16.95 -1.36
CA THR A 64 18.54 16.81 -0.39
C THR A 64 17.22 16.43 -1.08
N VAL A 65 16.88 17.09 -2.19
CA VAL A 65 15.67 16.78 -2.97
C VAL A 65 15.76 15.38 -3.57
N ARG A 66 16.91 14.97 -4.11
CA ARG A 66 17.14 13.62 -4.67
C ARG A 66 16.85 12.55 -3.62
N GLN A 67 17.42 12.68 -2.43
CA GLN A 67 17.21 11.71 -1.35
C GLN A 67 15.75 11.64 -0.89
N CYS A 68 15.07 12.78 -0.78
CA CYS A 68 13.66 12.82 -0.39
C CYS A 68 12.76 12.23 -1.47
N ALA A 69 12.97 12.58 -2.74
CA ALA A 69 12.22 12.04 -3.87
C ALA A 69 12.43 10.53 -4.02
N LEU A 70 13.67 10.04 -3.84
CA LEU A 70 13.97 8.61 -3.84
C LEU A 70 13.14 7.87 -2.77
N ARG A 71 13.12 8.39 -1.53
CA ARG A 71 12.30 7.82 -0.46
C ARG A 71 10.82 7.86 -0.81
N ALA A 72 10.31 9.00 -1.29
CA ALA A 72 8.91 9.15 -1.69
C ALA A 72 8.51 8.09 -2.74
N LEU A 73 9.35 7.86 -3.76
CA LEU A 73 9.13 6.84 -4.78
C LEU A 73 9.13 5.42 -4.20
N LEU A 74 9.99 5.10 -3.23
CA LEU A 74 9.98 3.80 -2.54
C LEU A 74 8.69 3.56 -1.74
N HIS A 75 8.05 4.63 -1.24
CA HIS A 75 6.70 4.55 -0.66
C HIS A 75 5.58 4.49 -1.72
N GLY A 76 5.92 4.60 -3.00
CA GLY A 76 4.96 4.68 -4.11
C GLY A 76 4.25 6.02 -4.20
N ALA A 77 4.83 7.10 -3.65
CA ALA A 77 4.33 8.45 -3.85
C ALA A 77 4.66 8.96 -5.26
N HIS A 78 3.78 9.79 -5.81
CA HIS A 78 4.11 10.57 -6.99
C HIS A 78 4.95 11.79 -6.57
N LEU A 79 5.81 12.26 -7.48
CA LEU A 79 6.55 13.51 -7.28
C LEU A 79 5.73 14.76 -7.65
N ILE A 80 4.44 14.57 -7.89
CA ILE A 80 3.45 15.57 -8.28
C ILE A 80 2.23 15.47 -7.36
N GLU A 81 1.31 16.42 -7.50
CA GLU A 81 0.03 16.48 -6.77
C GLU A 81 0.21 16.56 -5.24
N ASN A 82 1.35 17.11 -4.80
CA ASN A 82 1.68 17.36 -3.41
C ASN A 82 1.53 16.09 -2.56
N GLU A 83 2.01 14.94 -3.05
CA GLU A 83 1.94 13.65 -2.34
C GLU A 83 3.05 13.44 -1.30
N PHE A 84 4.17 14.11 -1.47
CA PHE A 84 5.22 14.19 -0.46
C PHE A 84 5.63 15.65 -0.28
N ASN A 85 6.19 15.99 0.88
CA ASN A 85 6.77 17.29 1.18
C ASN A 85 8.14 17.11 1.82
N ILE A 86 8.96 18.17 1.76
CA ILE A 86 10.27 18.21 2.42
C ILE A 86 10.21 19.19 3.58
N ILE A 87 10.35 18.71 4.80
CA ILE A 87 10.34 19.55 6.00
C ILE A 87 11.62 19.25 6.78
N ALA A 88 12.39 20.27 7.15
CA ALA A 88 13.69 20.11 7.81
C ALA A 88 14.64 19.11 7.08
N GLY A 89 14.59 19.07 5.75
CA GLY A 89 15.40 18.18 4.90
C GLY A 89 14.96 16.70 4.93
N ARG A 90 13.77 16.40 5.43
CA ARG A 90 13.21 15.03 5.53
C ARG A 90 11.95 14.90 4.69
N MET A 91 11.71 13.70 4.18
CA MET A 91 10.52 13.36 3.40
C MET A 91 9.33 13.05 4.32
N TYR A 92 8.19 13.69 4.03
CA TYR A 92 6.91 13.44 4.69
C TYR A 92 5.84 13.12 3.65
N LEU A 93 5.02 12.10 3.91
CA LEU A 93 3.87 11.79 3.07
C LEU A 93 2.71 12.72 3.41
N THR A 94 1.94 13.13 2.41
CA THR A 94 0.84 14.08 2.62
C THR A 94 -0.53 13.39 2.66
N GLN A 95 -1.56 14.18 2.92
CA GLN A 95 -2.94 13.74 2.77
C GLN A 95 -3.25 13.26 1.34
N SER A 96 -2.71 13.91 0.31
CA SER A 96 -2.94 13.53 -1.10
C SER A 96 -2.47 12.11 -1.37
N TYR A 97 -1.29 11.75 -0.86
CA TYR A 97 -0.76 10.39 -0.97
C TYR A 97 -1.73 9.37 -0.38
N PHE A 98 -2.12 9.53 0.89
CA PHE A 98 -2.98 8.54 1.55
C PHE A 98 -4.35 8.44 0.90
N ILE A 99 -4.95 9.58 0.50
CA ILE A 99 -6.25 9.57 -0.20
C ILE A 99 -6.15 8.82 -1.52
N ARG A 100 -5.12 9.09 -2.34
CA ARG A 100 -4.93 8.38 -3.60
C ARG A 100 -4.72 6.89 -3.35
N ARG A 101 -3.87 6.53 -2.38
CA ARG A 101 -3.60 5.13 -2.03
C ARG A 101 -4.85 4.37 -1.58
N CYS A 102 -5.73 5.00 -0.79
CA CYS A 102 -7.04 4.43 -0.46
C CYS A 102 -7.91 4.25 -1.71
N ARG A 103 -8.02 5.27 -2.57
CA ARG A 103 -8.86 5.23 -3.78
C ARG A 103 -8.40 4.22 -4.82
N GLN A 104 -7.09 4.01 -4.94
CA GLN A 104 -6.49 3.05 -5.87
C GLN A 104 -6.39 1.65 -5.27
N TRP A 105 -6.80 1.46 -4.01
CA TRP A 105 -6.81 0.15 -3.39
C TRP A 105 -7.82 -0.76 -4.12
N PRO A 106 -7.44 -1.99 -4.49
CA PRO A 106 -8.33 -2.89 -5.21
C PRO A 106 -9.67 -3.10 -4.48
N GLY A 107 -10.78 -2.94 -5.21
CA GLY A 107 -12.14 -3.14 -4.68
C GLY A 107 -12.68 -1.98 -3.84
N VAL A 108 -11.88 -0.95 -3.55
CA VAL A 108 -12.33 0.20 -2.75
C VAL A 108 -13.13 1.19 -3.58
N ASN A 109 -14.25 1.62 -3.04
CA ASN A 109 -15.11 2.69 -3.54
C ASN A 109 -15.46 3.66 -2.39
N ASP A 110 -16.04 4.81 -2.74
CA ASP A 110 -16.63 5.76 -1.78
C ASP A 110 -15.73 6.20 -0.63
N VAL A 111 -14.47 6.53 -0.93
CA VAL A 111 -13.53 7.05 0.07
C VAL A 111 -13.99 8.43 0.55
N GLN A 112 -14.39 8.53 1.82
CA GLN A 112 -14.83 9.75 2.48
C GLN A 112 -13.97 10.03 3.72
N ILE A 113 -13.66 11.31 3.95
CA ILE A 113 -12.93 11.75 5.14
C ILE A 113 -13.55 13.06 5.61
N THR A 114 -14.08 13.02 6.82
CA THR A 114 -14.83 14.11 7.44
C THR A 114 -14.23 14.39 8.82
N LEU A 115 -13.99 15.66 9.10
CA LEU A 115 -13.63 16.11 10.44
C LEU A 115 -14.88 16.62 11.15
N ASP A 116 -14.97 16.37 12.44
CA ASP A 116 -15.95 17.02 13.30
C ASP A 116 -15.59 18.51 13.45
N ALA A 117 -16.56 19.33 13.85
CA ALA A 117 -16.28 20.71 14.22
C ALA A 117 -15.28 20.73 15.41
N PRO A 118 -14.29 21.64 15.41
CA PRO A 118 -13.33 21.73 16.51
C PRO A 118 -14.03 22.13 17.81
N ASP A 119 -13.61 21.53 18.91
CA ASP A 119 -14.19 21.76 20.24
C ASP A 119 -13.79 23.12 20.87
N GLY A 120 -13.01 23.95 20.16
CA GLY A 120 -12.60 25.28 20.62
C GLY A 120 -11.41 25.87 19.85
N GLU A 121 -10.87 26.98 20.35
CA GLU A 121 -9.78 27.75 19.72
C GLU A 121 -8.38 27.12 19.88
N GLY A 122 -8.28 25.94 20.50
CA GLY A 122 -7.03 25.26 20.81
C GLY A 122 -6.45 25.65 22.17
N VAL A 123 -5.68 24.75 22.78
CA VAL A 123 -5.06 24.96 24.09
C VAL A 123 -3.61 25.43 23.90
N PRO A 124 -3.20 26.59 24.44
CA PRO A 124 -1.81 27.03 24.37
C PRO A 124 -0.82 26.01 24.97
N ARG A 125 0.21 25.69 24.20
CA ARG A 125 1.35 24.83 24.58
C ARG A 125 2.63 25.44 24.02
N ASP A 126 3.36 26.17 24.86
CA ASP A 126 4.55 26.93 24.48
C ASP A 126 4.28 27.90 23.30
N LYS A 127 4.97 27.71 22.17
CA LYS A 127 4.82 28.51 20.94
C LYS A 127 3.70 28.00 20.01
N ASN A 128 3.00 26.94 20.41
CA ASN A 128 1.99 26.24 19.61
C ASN A 128 0.61 26.29 20.27
N LEU A 129 -0.42 26.04 19.47
CA LEU A 129 -1.75 25.65 19.91
C LEU A 129 -1.91 24.14 19.72
N GLU A 130 -2.43 23.47 20.74
CA GLU A 130 -2.79 22.06 20.71
C GLU A 130 -4.30 21.92 20.51
N PHE A 131 -4.69 21.23 19.44
CA PHE A 131 -6.07 20.94 19.09
C PHE A 131 -6.35 19.46 19.29
N ARG A 132 -7.54 19.14 19.81
CA ARG A 132 -8.11 17.78 19.76
C ARG A 132 -9.22 17.80 18.73
N LEU A 133 -9.05 17.01 17.68
CA LEU A 133 -9.95 17.01 16.53
C LEU A 133 -10.59 15.63 16.38
N GLY A 134 -11.92 15.62 16.38
CA GLY A 134 -12.71 14.44 16.05
C GLY A 134 -12.88 14.26 14.55
N GLY A 135 -13.26 13.06 14.14
CA GLY A 135 -13.67 12.81 12.76
C GLY A 135 -13.70 11.34 12.39
N GLU A 136 -13.93 11.09 11.11
CA GLU A 136 -14.11 9.78 10.52
C GLU A 136 -13.50 9.71 9.13
N ALA A 137 -12.90 8.57 8.80
CA ALA A 137 -12.59 8.18 7.43
C ALA A 137 -13.23 6.84 7.13
N SER A 138 -13.88 6.73 5.97
CA SER A 138 -14.56 5.50 5.56
C SER A 138 -14.40 5.21 4.08
N CYS A 139 -14.61 3.96 3.72
CA CYS A 139 -14.72 3.50 2.34
C CYS A 139 -15.53 2.20 2.26
N THR A 140 -15.94 1.81 1.07
CA THR A 140 -16.65 0.55 0.80
C THR A 140 -15.75 -0.41 0.06
N ILE A 141 -15.63 -1.66 0.52
CA ILE A 141 -14.95 -2.75 -0.18
C ILE A 141 -15.89 -3.96 -0.25
N ASP A 142 -16.18 -4.46 -1.45
CA ASP A 142 -17.08 -5.60 -1.68
C ASP A 142 -18.44 -5.49 -0.94
N GLY A 143 -19.01 -4.27 -0.93
CA GLY A 143 -20.27 -3.96 -0.26
C GLY A 143 -20.19 -3.83 1.27
N ARG A 144 -19.00 -3.98 1.87
CA ARG A 144 -18.77 -3.78 3.31
C ARG A 144 -18.13 -2.43 3.56
N GLN A 145 -18.66 -1.70 4.54
CA GLN A 145 -18.09 -0.43 4.95
C GLN A 145 -16.92 -0.67 5.91
N ILE A 146 -15.77 -0.07 5.60
CA ILE A 146 -14.64 0.07 6.52
C ILE A 146 -14.68 1.50 7.04
N ILE A 147 -14.66 1.64 8.36
CA ILE A 147 -14.71 2.93 9.04
C ILE A 147 -13.55 3.00 10.05
N VAL A 148 -12.89 4.14 10.10
CA VAL A 148 -11.95 4.53 11.14
C VAL A 148 -12.48 5.82 11.78
N GLU A 149 -12.67 5.79 13.08
CA GLU A 149 -13.15 6.94 13.85
C GLU A 149 -12.06 7.45 14.81
N ALA A 150 -12.08 8.76 15.05
CA ALA A 150 -11.33 9.41 16.11
C ALA A 150 -12.33 10.22 16.93
N ARG A 151 -12.88 9.64 17.99
CA ARG A 151 -13.94 10.25 18.82
C ARG A 151 -13.71 9.97 20.31
N LEU A 152 -14.38 10.76 21.14
CA LEU A 152 -14.52 10.47 22.58
C LEU A 152 -15.69 9.51 22.77
N ARG A 153 -15.44 8.29 23.28
CA ARG A 153 -16.48 7.32 23.64
C ARG A 153 -16.15 6.68 24.98
N ASP A 154 -17.14 6.54 25.86
CA ASP A 154 -17.03 5.80 27.12
C ASP A 154 -15.77 6.13 27.95
N ASN A 155 -15.45 7.43 28.06
CA ASN A 155 -14.23 7.97 28.71
C ASN A 155 -12.88 7.62 28.05
N VAL A 156 -12.89 7.05 26.84
CA VAL A 156 -11.70 6.86 26.00
C VAL A 156 -11.68 7.93 24.92
N ASP A 157 -10.73 8.84 25.02
CA ASP A 157 -10.52 9.90 24.02
C ASP A 157 -9.57 9.43 22.91
N SER A 158 -10.11 9.05 21.76
CA SER A 158 -9.33 8.65 20.58
C SER A 158 -9.15 9.76 19.54
N ARG A 159 -9.57 10.99 19.87
CA ARG A 159 -9.45 12.17 19.00
C ARG A 159 -7.99 12.42 18.65
N ILE A 160 -7.78 13.04 17.49
CA ILE A 160 -6.46 13.31 16.97
C ILE A 160 -5.91 14.57 17.65
N VAL A 161 -4.81 14.43 18.37
CA VAL A 161 -4.10 15.54 19.02
C VAL A 161 -3.07 16.13 18.06
N VAL A 162 -3.26 17.39 17.66
CA VAL A 162 -2.39 18.07 16.69
C VAL A 162 -1.84 19.36 17.29
N ARG A 163 -0.56 19.64 17.02
CA ARG A 163 0.06 20.94 17.32
C ARG A 163 0.23 21.78 16.05
N ALA A 164 -0.12 23.05 16.14
CA ALA A 164 0.09 24.06 15.10
C ALA A 164 0.73 25.31 15.69
N PHE A 165 1.49 26.06 14.90
CA PHE A 165 2.04 27.34 15.36
C PHE A 165 0.91 28.28 15.75
N ASN A 166 1.09 29.02 16.84
CA ASN A 166 0.09 29.96 17.32
C ASN A 166 0.04 31.21 16.41
N ASN A 167 -0.72 31.12 15.32
CA ASN A 167 -0.95 32.18 14.36
C ASN A 167 -2.38 32.11 13.81
N ALA A 168 -2.75 33.04 12.92
CA ALA A 168 -4.09 33.13 12.36
C ALA A 168 -4.55 31.88 11.56
N THR A 169 -3.61 31.03 11.12
CA THR A 169 -3.90 29.82 10.32
C THR A 169 -3.74 28.53 11.13
N ALA A 170 -3.61 28.63 12.46
CA ALA A 170 -3.37 27.50 13.35
C ALA A 170 -4.44 26.40 13.22
N LEU A 171 -5.72 26.80 13.17
CA LEU A 171 -6.84 25.87 13.05
C LEU A 171 -6.82 25.14 11.69
N ASP A 172 -6.63 25.85 10.58
CA ASP A 172 -6.55 25.25 9.24
C ASP A 172 -5.38 24.26 9.15
N GLY A 173 -4.22 24.64 9.69
CA GLY A 173 -3.05 23.76 9.77
C GLY A 173 -3.31 22.53 10.63
N ALA A 174 -4.04 22.68 11.74
CA ALA A 174 -4.43 21.57 12.60
C ALA A 174 -5.43 20.63 11.91
N MET A 175 -6.44 21.17 11.23
CA MET A 175 -7.42 20.41 10.45
C MET A 175 -6.76 19.63 9.32
N GLY A 176 -5.84 20.23 8.56
CA GLY A 176 -5.11 19.53 7.50
C GLY A 176 -4.31 18.33 8.03
N LYS A 177 -3.62 18.51 9.16
CA LYS A 177 -2.89 17.42 9.84
C LYS A 177 -3.83 16.33 10.38
N ALA A 178 -4.98 16.69 10.93
CA ALA A 178 -5.97 15.70 11.38
C ALA A 178 -6.57 14.90 10.22
N LYS A 179 -6.89 15.57 9.11
CA LYS A 179 -7.39 14.91 7.90
C LYS A 179 -6.37 13.96 7.29
N LYS A 180 -5.08 14.35 7.25
CA LYS A 180 -3.98 13.45 6.90
C LYS A 180 -3.97 12.20 7.79
N ARG A 181 -4.03 12.37 9.11
CA ARG A 181 -3.98 11.24 10.07
C ARG A 181 -5.18 10.30 9.94
N LEU A 182 -6.39 10.81 9.68
CA LEU A 182 -7.53 9.96 9.35
C LEU A 182 -7.33 9.18 8.05
N ALA A 183 -6.86 9.84 6.99
CA ALA A 183 -6.56 9.19 5.71
C ALA A 183 -5.52 8.07 5.87
N GLN A 184 -4.47 8.34 6.65
CA GLN A 184 -3.42 7.39 6.99
C GLN A 184 -3.99 6.20 7.75
N ARG A 185 -4.76 6.40 8.82
CA ARG A 185 -5.38 5.31 9.58
C ARG A 185 -6.28 4.42 8.69
N LEU A 186 -7.02 5.02 7.76
CA LEU A 186 -7.81 4.27 6.77
C LEU A 186 -6.91 3.44 5.86
N PHE A 187 -5.83 4.03 5.34
CA PHE A 187 -4.85 3.31 4.51
C PHE A 187 -4.19 2.15 5.27
N GLU A 188 -3.80 2.35 6.52
CA GLU A 188 -3.21 1.31 7.37
C GLU A 188 -4.22 0.19 7.64
N ARG A 189 -5.50 0.53 7.83
CA ARG A 189 -6.59 -0.43 8.00
C ARG A 189 -6.84 -1.26 6.74
N LEU A 190 -6.74 -0.65 5.57
CA LEU A 190 -6.90 -1.28 4.26
C LEU A 190 -5.71 -2.19 3.91
N SER A 191 -4.49 -1.70 4.16
CA SER A 191 -3.27 -2.32 3.67
C SER A 191 -2.59 -3.28 4.64
N GLY A 192 -2.88 -3.17 5.94
CA GLY A 192 -2.12 -3.85 6.99
C GLY A 192 -0.69 -3.31 7.19
N ILE A 193 -0.30 -2.29 6.44
CA ILE A 193 1.00 -1.63 6.52
C ILE A 193 0.85 -0.46 7.50
N VAL A 194 1.71 -0.40 8.52
CA VAL A 194 1.79 0.74 9.44
C VAL A 194 2.81 1.72 8.90
N VAL A 195 2.45 2.99 8.84
CA VAL A 195 3.36 4.06 8.43
C VAL A 195 3.66 4.88 9.68
N ASP A 196 4.89 4.84 10.20
CA ASP A 196 5.27 5.78 11.25
C ASP A 196 5.82 7.05 10.60
N ASP A 197 4.98 8.08 10.59
CA ASP A 197 5.29 9.44 10.14
C ASP A 197 5.12 10.44 11.30
N GLU A 198 5.07 9.94 12.55
CA GLU A 198 4.70 10.73 13.73
C GLU A 198 5.89 11.31 14.50
N ASN A 199 7.10 10.76 14.32
CA ASN A 199 8.25 11.03 15.19
C ASN A 199 9.33 11.95 14.59
N ASP A 200 8.98 13.07 13.94
CA ASP A 200 9.91 14.06 13.35
C ASP A 200 11.01 13.48 12.43
N GLY A 201 11.09 12.15 12.23
CA GLY A 201 12.15 11.36 11.61
C GLY A 201 11.99 11.18 10.11
N GLY A 202 10.89 11.71 9.55
CA GLY A 202 10.40 11.37 8.23
C GLY A 202 9.60 10.06 8.24
N ALA A 203 8.86 9.81 7.17
CA ALA A 203 8.01 8.61 7.08
C ALA A 203 8.84 7.32 7.04
N THR A 204 8.46 6.35 7.86
CA THR A 204 8.99 4.98 7.90
C THR A 204 7.85 3.98 7.76
N VAL A 205 8.11 2.83 7.16
CA VAL A 205 7.08 1.79 6.93
C VAL A 205 7.44 0.53 7.69
N THR A 206 6.46 0.01 8.45
CA THR A 206 6.55 -1.29 9.12
C THR A 206 5.36 -2.15 8.70
N VAL A 207 5.62 -3.37 8.24
CA VAL A 207 4.54 -4.33 7.93
C VAL A 207 4.16 -5.03 9.23
N LYS A 208 2.89 -4.97 9.65
CA LYS A 208 2.41 -5.81 10.75
C LYS A 208 2.47 -7.27 10.32
N ALA A 209 3.10 -8.13 11.11
CA ALA A 209 2.94 -9.58 10.97
C ALA A 209 1.44 -9.91 10.97
N PRO A 210 0.98 -10.88 10.15
CA PRO A 210 -0.45 -11.21 10.08
C PRO A 210 -0.95 -11.60 11.47
N SER A 211 -1.64 -10.68 12.14
CA SER A 211 -2.35 -11.00 13.37
C SER A 211 -3.52 -11.87 12.95
N ARG A 212 -3.48 -13.13 13.38
CA ARG A 212 -4.60 -14.08 13.27
C ARG A 212 -5.85 -13.36 13.79
N ILE A 213 -6.77 -13.05 12.89
CA ILE A 213 -8.04 -12.45 13.26
C ILE A 213 -8.76 -13.50 14.09
N GLU A 214 -8.91 -13.25 15.39
CA GLU A 214 -9.86 -13.97 16.22
C GLU A 214 -11.26 -13.54 15.78
N GLU A 215 -11.82 -14.30 14.84
CA GLU A 215 -13.18 -14.18 14.38
C GLU A 215 -14.09 -14.85 15.42
N GLN A 216 -14.74 -14.05 16.27
CA GLN A 216 -15.84 -14.52 17.10
C GLN A 216 -17.03 -14.87 16.20
N ALA A 217 -17.19 -16.17 15.99
CA ALA A 217 -18.41 -16.94 15.80
C ALA A 217 -19.63 -16.23 15.18
N ALA A 218 -19.85 -16.50 13.90
CA ALA A 218 -21.19 -16.77 13.37
C ALA A 218 -21.10 -18.02 12.48
N SER A 219 -21.71 -19.10 12.94
CA SER A 219 -21.74 -20.40 12.32
C SER A 219 -22.48 -20.39 10.98
N SER A 220 -21.79 -20.75 9.90
CA SER A 220 -22.40 -21.51 8.83
C SER A 220 -21.34 -22.41 8.19
N SER A 221 -21.62 -23.71 8.28
CA SER A 221 -20.79 -24.79 7.78
C SER A 221 -20.68 -24.75 6.25
N THR A 222 -19.46 -24.65 5.75
CA THR A 222 -19.11 -25.17 4.42
C THR A 222 -17.73 -25.79 4.51
N ASN A 223 -17.67 -27.09 4.18
CA ASN A 223 -16.49 -27.94 4.22
C ASN A 223 -15.30 -27.32 3.46
N GLU A 224 -14.23 -26.96 4.17
CA GLU A 224 -12.88 -26.84 3.60
C GLU A 224 -12.18 -28.21 3.71
N PRO A 225 -11.50 -28.70 2.67
CA PRO A 225 -10.61 -29.86 2.80
C PRO A 225 -9.30 -29.43 3.47
N GLU A 226 -8.81 -30.26 4.40
CA GLU A 226 -7.51 -30.15 5.05
C GLU A 226 -6.38 -29.84 4.05
N VAL A 227 -5.53 -28.87 4.39
CA VAL A 227 -4.28 -28.61 3.69
C VAL A 227 -3.33 -29.78 3.98
N ALA A 228 -3.16 -30.66 2.99
CA ALA A 228 -2.18 -31.75 3.07
C ALA A 228 -0.76 -31.17 3.17
N GLU A 229 -0.01 -31.59 4.20
CA GLU A 229 1.41 -31.29 4.36
C GLU A 229 2.18 -31.76 3.11
N GLY A 230 2.84 -30.82 2.42
CA GLY A 230 3.71 -31.12 1.28
C GLY A 230 3.37 -30.44 -0.05
N GLU A 231 2.40 -29.52 -0.12
CA GLU A 231 2.16 -28.78 -1.37
C GLU A 231 3.31 -27.80 -1.70
N PRO A 232 3.79 -27.77 -2.97
CA PRO A 232 4.84 -26.85 -3.40
C PRO A 232 4.49 -25.37 -3.16
N GLU A 233 5.47 -24.54 -2.81
CA GLU A 233 5.29 -23.09 -2.58
C GLU A 233 4.54 -22.39 -3.73
N PHE A 234 4.75 -22.86 -4.96
CA PHE A 234 4.04 -22.41 -6.16
C PHE A 234 2.51 -22.54 -6.06
N VAL A 235 1.99 -23.66 -5.51
CA VAL A 235 0.55 -23.91 -5.34
C VAL A 235 -0.05 -22.99 -4.28
N THR A 236 0.71 -22.71 -3.23
CA THR A 236 0.30 -21.82 -2.15
C THR A 236 0.27 -20.36 -2.61
N ALA A 237 1.30 -19.94 -3.35
CA ALA A 237 1.35 -18.62 -3.99
C ALA A 237 0.18 -18.46 -4.99
N TRP A 238 -0.13 -19.51 -5.76
CA TRP A 238 -1.24 -19.54 -6.70
C TRP A 238 -2.61 -19.36 -6.05
N ARG A 239 -2.91 -20.12 -4.99
CA ARG A 239 -4.21 -20.00 -4.28
C ARG A 239 -4.42 -18.58 -3.73
N ASN A 240 -3.35 -17.94 -3.30
CA ASN A 240 -3.41 -16.57 -2.78
C ASN A 240 -3.60 -15.54 -3.90
N GLU A 241 -2.94 -15.69 -5.05
CA GLU A 241 -3.04 -14.73 -6.17
C GLU A 241 -4.41 -14.78 -6.87
N PHE A 242 -5.07 -15.95 -6.90
CA PHE A 242 -6.40 -16.14 -7.50
C PHE A 242 -7.55 -16.14 -6.49
N ARG A 243 -7.28 -15.75 -5.24
CA ARG A 243 -8.33 -15.61 -4.22
C ARG A 243 -9.31 -14.50 -4.64
N GLY A 244 -10.59 -14.83 -4.74
CA GLY A 244 -11.63 -13.89 -5.19
C GLY A 244 -11.70 -13.70 -6.70
N CYS A 245 -11.15 -14.64 -7.50
CA CYS A 245 -11.32 -14.59 -8.95
C CYS A 245 -12.81 -14.67 -9.34
N PRO A 246 -13.24 -13.96 -10.41
CA PRO A 246 -14.61 -14.05 -10.90
C PRO A 246 -15.03 -15.49 -11.24
N PRO A 247 -16.33 -15.84 -11.10
CA PRO A 247 -16.84 -17.20 -11.33
C PRO A 247 -16.64 -17.70 -12.77
N GLU A 248 -16.43 -16.81 -13.74
CA GLU A 248 -16.13 -17.14 -15.14
C GLU A 248 -14.64 -17.49 -15.37
N VAL A 249 -13.74 -16.97 -14.53
CA VAL A 249 -12.29 -17.20 -14.60
C VAL A 249 -11.87 -18.40 -13.74
N SER A 250 -12.60 -18.64 -12.64
CA SER A 250 -12.35 -19.75 -11.71
C SER A 250 -12.25 -21.13 -12.37
N PRO A 251 -13.09 -21.51 -13.36
CA PRO A 251 -13.01 -22.81 -14.01
C PRO A 251 -11.73 -22.98 -14.83
N VAL A 252 -11.28 -21.93 -15.51
CA VAL A 252 -10.04 -21.96 -16.32
C VAL A 252 -8.81 -22.03 -15.41
N CYS A 253 -8.80 -21.27 -14.30
CA CYS A 253 -7.76 -21.39 -13.28
C CYS A 253 -7.64 -22.81 -12.72
N LYS A 254 -8.77 -23.45 -12.41
CA LYS A 254 -8.80 -24.84 -11.92
C LYS A 254 -8.25 -25.82 -12.96
N LYS A 255 -8.63 -25.68 -14.24
CA LYS A 255 -8.11 -26.51 -15.33
C LYS A 255 -6.59 -26.38 -15.49
N ILE A 256 -6.05 -25.16 -15.44
CA ILE A 256 -4.59 -24.93 -15.53
C ILE A 256 -3.88 -25.58 -14.34
N LEU A 257 -4.42 -25.45 -13.13
CA LEU A 257 -3.85 -26.09 -11.94
C LEU A 257 -3.91 -27.61 -12.01
N GLU A 258 -5.03 -28.18 -12.45
CA GLU A 258 -5.19 -29.62 -12.61
C GLU A 258 -4.26 -30.18 -13.68
N ALA A 259 -4.09 -29.48 -14.81
CA ALA A 259 -3.13 -29.82 -15.86
C ALA A 259 -1.68 -29.78 -15.36
N TRP A 260 -1.34 -28.78 -14.54
CA TRP A 260 -0.02 -28.71 -13.91
C TRP A 260 0.20 -29.85 -12.90
N LYS A 261 -0.79 -30.14 -12.04
CA LYS A 261 -0.72 -31.25 -11.07
C LYS A 261 -0.62 -32.61 -11.76
N SER A 262 -1.31 -32.79 -12.87
CA SER A 262 -1.31 -34.04 -13.65
C SER A 262 -0.13 -34.16 -14.62
N ARG A 263 0.64 -33.08 -14.80
CA ARG A 263 1.74 -32.98 -15.78
C ARG A 263 1.28 -33.33 -17.20
N ASP A 264 0.10 -32.86 -17.61
CA ASP A 264 -0.46 -33.09 -18.95
C ASP A 264 -0.38 -31.84 -19.84
N GLN A 265 0.52 -31.87 -20.84
CA GLN A 265 0.80 -30.71 -21.70
C GLN A 265 -0.36 -30.40 -22.64
N LYS A 266 -1.07 -31.43 -23.09
CA LYS A 266 -2.22 -31.21 -23.97
C LYS A 266 -3.35 -30.53 -23.21
N GLN A 267 -3.52 -30.84 -21.92
CA GLN A 267 -4.50 -30.15 -21.07
C GLN A 267 -4.08 -28.71 -20.76
N LEU A 268 -2.79 -28.48 -20.54
CA LEU A 268 -2.25 -27.14 -20.28
C LEU A 268 -2.42 -26.23 -21.50
N ASP A 269 -2.06 -26.70 -22.69
CA ASP A 269 -2.19 -25.96 -23.94
C ASP A 269 -3.66 -25.66 -24.26
N ALA A 270 -4.55 -26.62 -24.04
CA ALA A 270 -6.00 -26.42 -24.22
C ALA A 270 -6.58 -25.39 -23.24
N ALA A 271 -6.17 -25.43 -21.98
CA ALA A 271 -6.60 -24.47 -20.96
C ALA A 271 -6.05 -23.06 -21.25
N HIS A 272 -4.84 -22.96 -21.80
CA HIS A 272 -4.25 -21.71 -22.25
C HIS A 272 -4.98 -21.12 -23.46
N GLU A 273 -5.40 -21.92 -24.44
CA GLU A 273 -6.22 -21.43 -25.56
C GLU A 273 -7.63 -20.99 -25.09
N GLU A 274 -8.23 -21.74 -24.16
CA GLU A 274 -9.50 -21.33 -23.52
C GLU A 274 -9.36 -19.98 -22.80
N SER A 275 -8.21 -19.73 -22.15
CA SER A 275 -7.88 -18.46 -21.50
C SER A 275 -7.91 -17.26 -22.44
N LYS A 276 -7.55 -17.45 -23.72
CA LYS A 276 -7.53 -16.40 -24.76
C LYS A 276 -8.91 -16.10 -25.33
N SER A 277 -9.88 -16.99 -25.11
CA SER A 277 -11.25 -16.86 -25.64
C SER A 277 -12.23 -16.15 -24.69
N ILE A 278 -11.77 -15.75 -23.50
CA ILE A 278 -12.58 -15.05 -22.49
C ILE A 278 -12.91 -13.63 -22.98
N PRO A 279 -14.20 -13.23 -23.16
CA PRO A 279 -14.56 -11.93 -23.73
C PRO A 279 -14.16 -10.70 -22.87
N ASP A 280 -13.62 -9.66 -23.50
CA ASP A 280 -12.95 -8.48 -22.89
C ASP A 280 -13.81 -7.44 -22.14
N GLY A 281 -15.12 -7.66 -21.98
CA GLY A 281 -16.05 -6.58 -21.65
C GLY A 281 -16.10 -6.12 -20.19
N LEU A 282 -15.07 -5.48 -19.61
CA LEU A 282 -15.05 -4.50 -18.48
C LEU A 282 -13.61 -4.28 -17.98
N LYS A 283 -13.23 -3.09 -17.50
CA LYS A 283 -11.85 -2.75 -17.02
C LYS A 283 -11.29 -3.68 -15.92
N GLN A 284 -12.13 -4.27 -15.07
CA GLN A 284 -11.71 -5.27 -14.09
C GLN A 284 -11.49 -6.66 -14.73
N ARG A 285 -12.16 -6.96 -15.85
CA ARG A 285 -12.05 -8.22 -16.60
C ARG A 285 -10.72 -8.31 -17.34
N THR A 286 -10.25 -7.23 -17.93
CA THR A 286 -8.96 -7.17 -18.66
C THR A 286 -7.78 -7.50 -17.74
N LYS A 287 -7.77 -6.98 -16.51
CA LYS A 287 -6.69 -7.26 -15.53
C LYS A 287 -6.62 -8.72 -15.11
N TRP A 288 -7.76 -9.41 -14.99
CA TRP A 288 -7.79 -10.84 -14.65
C TRP A 288 -7.39 -11.71 -15.82
N VAL A 289 -7.80 -11.37 -17.05
CA VAL A 289 -7.37 -12.07 -18.28
C VAL A 289 -5.87 -11.90 -18.50
N ASP A 290 -5.31 -10.70 -18.31
CA ASP A 290 -3.86 -10.48 -18.40
C ASP A 290 -3.09 -11.27 -17.33
N ARG A 291 -3.59 -11.31 -16.09
CA ARG A 291 -3.00 -12.13 -15.02
C ARG A 291 -3.05 -13.62 -15.33
N LEU A 292 -4.16 -14.10 -15.89
CA LEU A 292 -4.35 -15.48 -16.32
C LEU A 292 -3.37 -15.85 -17.45
N ARG A 293 -3.15 -14.94 -18.42
CA ARG A 293 -2.17 -15.13 -19.50
C ARG A 293 -0.75 -15.19 -18.97
N ILE A 294 -0.33 -14.18 -18.18
CA ILE A 294 1.00 -14.14 -17.56
C ILE A 294 1.24 -15.40 -16.72
N PHE A 295 0.21 -15.87 -16.01
CA PHE A 295 0.27 -17.11 -15.25
C PHE A 295 0.44 -18.34 -16.15
N ALA A 296 -0.35 -18.50 -17.20
CA ALA A 296 -0.20 -19.61 -18.14
C ALA A 296 1.20 -19.64 -18.79
N GLU A 297 1.73 -18.47 -19.16
CA GLU A 297 3.10 -18.32 -19.68
C GLU A 297 4.16 -18.72 -18.64
N ALA A 298 4.00 -18.31 -17.37
CA ALA A 298 4.91 -18.69 -16.29
C ALA A 298 4.88 -20.19 -15.98
N VAL A 299 3.70 -20.82 -16.05
CA VAL A 299 3.55 -22.27 -15.89
C VAL A 299 4.26 -23.02 -17.03
N ILE A 300 4.08 -22.57 -18.28
CA ILE A 300 4.76 -23.15 -19.45
C ILE A 300 6.29 -22.97 -19.35
N ASP A 301 6.75 -21.79 -18.92
CA ASP A 301 8.18 -21.48 -18.73
C ASP A 301 8.82 -22.33 -17.61
N ASP A 302 8.16 -22.48 -16.46
CA ASP A 302 8.62 -23.38 -15.39
C ASP A 302 8.77 -24.82 -15.90
N TRP A 303 7.81 -25.27 -16.69
CA TRP A 303 7.85 -26.61 -17.27
C TRP A 303 8.95 -26.80 -18.30
N SER A 304 9.25 -25.77 -19.09
CA SER A 304 10.40 -25.78 -20.01
C SER A 304 11.74 -25.87 -19.28
N LYS A 305 11.80 -25.37 -18.04
CA LYS A 305 13.01 -25.32 -17.21
C LYS A 305 13.16 -26.53 -16.29
N ASN A 306 12.07 -27.23 -15.97
CA ASN A 306 12.02 -28.39 -15.09
C ASN A 306 11.30 -29.59 -15.77
N PRO A 307 11.93 -30.25 -16.75
CA PRO A 307 11.31 -31.33 -17.53
C PRO A 307 11.21 -32.69 -16.81
N GLU A 308 11.64 -32.79 -15.53
CA GLU A 308 11.72 -34.06 -14.78
C GLU A 308 10.61 -34.28 -13.77
#